data_AF-A0A1F3BUK5-F1
#
_entry.id   AF-A0A1F3BUK5-F1
#
_cell.length_a   1.000
_cell.length_b   1.000
_cell.length_c   1.000
_cell.angle_alpha   90.00
_cell.angle_beta   90.00
_cell.angle_gamma   90.00
#
_symmetry.space_group_name_H-M   'P 1'
#
loop_
_entity.id
_entity.type
_entity.pdbx_description
1 polymer ?
#
loop_
_entity_poly.entity_id
_entity_poly.type
_entity_poly.pdbx_seq_one_letter_code
_entity_poly.pdbx_strand_id
1 'polypeptide(L)'
;MSAAAIGGALALAVALLLVGKPEELKWDPRDEGPSTIDVSTYPAEQQKRYRMFEAKCVKCHPVSRAVNSDFDATQWKRYMKKMIRRPNSGTNEEQAAEIYEFLKSYASRGGPRSLGKSSR
;
A
#
# COMPACT_ATOMS: atom_id res chain seq x y z
N MET A 1 23.49 -9.81 -68.73
CA MET A 1 24.00 -9.17 -67.50
C MET A 1 22.77 -8.83 -66.67
N SER A 2 22.33 -9.74 -65.81
CA SER A 2 21.07 -9.61 -65.06
C SER A 2 21.35 -8.98 -63.70
N ALA A 3 20.61 -7.92 -63.40
CA ALA A 3 20.66 -7.19 -62.14
C ALA A 3 20.03 -8.01 -61.00
N ALA A 4 20.73 -8.09 -59.87
CA ALA A 4 20.18 -8.63 -58.63
C ALA A 4 19.44 -7.51 -57.89
N ALA A 5 18.13 -7.68 -57.71
CA ALA A 5 17.31 -6.79 -56.90
C ALA A 5 17.57 -7.08 -55.40
N ILE A 6 18.11 -6.09 -54.70
CA ILE A 6 18.19 -6.07 -53.24
C ILE A 6 16.85 -5.52 -52.75
N GLY A 7 16.00 -6.36 -52.18
CA GLY A 7 14.70 -5.95 -51.70
C GLY A 7 14.20 -6.82 -50.56
N GLY A 8 14.14 -6.22 -49.36
CA GLY A 8 13.16 -6.59 -48.34
C GLY A 8 13.67 -7.45 -47.20
N ALA A 9 14.04 -6.81 -46.10
CA ALA A 9 13.72 -7.23 -44.74
C ALA A 9 14.08 -6.09 -43.77
N LEU A 10 13.28 -5.02 -43.74
CA LEU A 10 13.34 -4.07 -42.62
C LEU A 10 12.73 -4.79 -41.41
N ALA A 11 13.58 -5.26 -40.51
CA ALA A 11 13.18 -5.96 -39.29
C ALA A 11 12.27 -5.06 -38.44
N LEU A 12 11.06 -5.55 -38.15
CA LEU A 12 10.19 -5.04 -37.08
C LEU A 12 10.95 -5.08 -35.75
N ALA A 13 11.31 -3.94 -35.17
CA ALA A 13 11.82 -3.88 -33.80
C ALA A 13 11.60 -2.53 -33.13
N VAL A 14 10.38 -1.98 -33.17
CA VAL A 14 10.04 -0.82 -32.30
C VAL A 14 8.62 -0.95 -31.78
N ALA A 15 8.42 -1.83 -30.80
CA ALA A 15 7.17 -1.84 -30.02
C ALA A 15 7.41 -2.26 -28.55
N LEU A 16 8.52 -1.80 -27.96
CA LEU A 16 8.84 -2.04 -26.54
C LEU A 16 9.13 -0.71 -25.80
N LEU A 17 8.23 0.27 -25.93
CA LEU A 17 8.33 1.57 -25.23
C LEU A 17 7.12 1.90 -24.35
N LEU A 18 6.25 0.92 -24.07
CA LEU A 18 5.13 1.09 -23.12
C LEU A 18 5.34 0.34 -21.80
N VAL A 19 6.58 0.01 -21.44
CA VAL A 19 6.89 -0.39 -20.06
C VAL A 19 6.88 0.90 -19.24
N GLY A 20 5.80 1.10 -18.47
CA GLY A 20 5.68 2.23 -17.55
C GLY A 20 6.93 2.36 -16.68
N LYS A 21 7.39 3.60 -16.46
CA LYS A 21 8.54 3.87 -15.58
C LYS A 21 8.30 3.17 -14.24
N PRO A 22 9.27 2.42 -13.70
CA PRO A 22 9.15 1.91 -12.34
C PRO A 22 8.90 3.11 -11.41
N GLU A 23 7.87 3.00 -10.58
CA GLU A 23 7.56 4.04 -9.60
C GLU A 23 8.76 4.12 -8.65
N GLU A 24 9.54 5.19 -8.77
CA GLU A 24 10.64 5.47 -7.86
C GLU A 24 10.07 5.51 -6.45
N LEU A 25 10.48 4.57 -5.59
CA LEU A 25 10.00 4.46 -4.22
C LEU A 25 10.49 5.68 -3.44
N LYS A 26 9.68 6.74 -3.42
CA LYS A 26 9.91 7.91 -2.57
C LYS A 26 9.86 7.44 -1.11
N TRP A 27 11.00 7.54 -0.45
CA TRP A 27 11.15 7.26 0.98
C TRP A 27 10.19 8.11 1.83
N ASP A 28 9.52 7.47 2.79
CA ASP A 28 8.64 8.10 3.76
C ASP A 28 9.13 7.75 5.18
N PRO A 29 9.37 8.72 6.09
CA PRO A 29 9.83 8.44 7.45
C PRO A 29 8.92 7.48 8.24
N ARG A 30 7.66 7.34 7.83
CA ARG A 30 6.71 6.39 8.47
C ARG A 30 6.99 4.95 8.12
N ASP A 31 7.84 4.66 7.13
CA ASP A 31 8.20 3.30 6.76
C ASP A 31 9.14 2.64 7.77
N GLU A 32 9.73 3.43 8.66
CA GLU A 32 10.58 2.94 9.74
C GLU A 32 9.80 2.14 10.78
N GLY A 33 10.43 1.10 11.34
CA GLY A 33 9.83 0.24 12.37
C GLY A 33 9.47 -1.16 11.87
N PRO A 34 8.75 -1.95 12.68
CA PRO A 34 8.50 -3.34 12.37
C PRO A 34 7.52 -3.50 11.20
N SER A 35 7.74 -4.52 10.38
CA SER A 35 6.86 -4.87 9.26
C SER A 35 5.55 -5.53 9.71
N THR A 36 5.41 -5.83 10.99
CA THR A 36 4.26 -6.47 11.62
C THR A 36 4.02 -5.88 13.01
N ILE A 37 2.83 -6.09 13.58
CA ILE A 37 2.51 -5.72 14.97
C ILE A 37 1.91 -6.91 15.72
N ASP A 38 2.17 -7.00 17.02
CA ASP A 38 1.54 -8.02 17.86
C ASP A 38 0.09 -7.61 18.18
N VAL A 39 -0.86 -8.46 17.77
CA VAL A 39 -2.29 -8.30 18.00
C VAL A 39 -2.87 -9.44 18.85
N SER A 40 -2.03 -10.26 19.49
CA SER A 40 -2.44 -11.42 20.29
C SER A 40 -3.46 -11.10 21.40
N THR A 41 -3.39 -9.88 21.94
CA THR A 41 -4.28 -9.37 23.00
C THR A 41 -5.54 -8.68 22.47
N TYR A 42 -5.72 -8.59 21.15
CA TYR A 42 -6.86 -7.92 20.54
C TYR A 42 -8.07 -8.86 20.50
N PRO A 43 -9.31 -8.34 20.48
CA PRO A 43 -10.49 -9.15 20.22
C PRO A 43 -10.35 -9.96 18.92
N ALA A 44 -10.94 -11.16 18.87
CA ALA A 44 -10.81 -12.09 17.74
C ALA A 44 -11.12 -11.43 16.38
N GLU A 45 -12.18 -10.61 16.31
CA GLU A 45 -12.52 -9.87 15.09
C GLU A 45 -11.42 -8.89 14.66
N GLN A 46 -10.73 -8.25 15.60
CA GLN A 46 -9.62 -7.36 15.25
C GLN A 46 -8.37 -8.11 14.81
N GLN A 47 -8.14 -9.31 15.34
CA GLN A 47 -7.07 -10.17 14.83
C GLN A 47 -7.34 -10.60 13.38
N LYS A 48 -8.60 -10.93 13.06
CA LYS A 48 -9.02 -11.24 11.68
C LYS A 48 -8.84 -10.05 10.74
N ARG A 49 -9.24 -8.85 11.18
CA ARG A 49 -9.06 -7.62 10.39
C ARG A 49 -7.58 -7.26 10.21
N TYR A 50 -6.74 -7.50 11.23
CA TYR A 50 -5.29 -7.33 11.11
C TYR A 50 -4.69 -8.21 10.01
N ARG A 51 -5.07 -9.49 9.95
CA ARG A 51 -4.60 -10.40 8.87
C ARG A 51 -4.99 -9.89 7.49
N MET A 52 -6.19 -9.32 7.34
CA MET A 52 -6.61 -8.71 6.08
C MET A 52 -5.80 -7.46 5.75
N PHE A 53 -5.59 -6.60 6.73
CA PHE A 53 -4.77 -5.39 6.60
C PHE A 53 -3.33 -5.73 6.20
N GLU A 54 -2.68 -6.67 6.87
CA GLU A 54 -1.34 -7.14 6.56
C GLU A 54 -1.25 -7.76 5.15
N ALA A 55 -2.23 -8.56 4.74
CA ALA A 55 -2.22 -9.17 3.41
C ALA A 55 -2.46 -8.17 2.26
N LYS A 56 -3.19 -7.08 2.50
CA LYS A 56 -3.63 -6.14 1.45
C LYS A 56 -2.79 -4.88 1.39
N CYS A 57 -2.42 -4.31 2.53
CA CYS A 57 -1.79 -2.99 2.60
C CYS A 57 -0.27 -3.01 2.48
N VAL A 58 0.38 -4.19 2.54
CA VAL A 58 1.84 -4.33 2.40
C VAL A 58 2.35 -4.40 0.96
N LYS A 59 1.44 -4.40 -0.02
CA LYS A 59 1.79 -4.55 -1.44
C LYS A 59 2.60 -3.39 -2.00
N CYS A 60 2.46 -2.20 -1.42
CA CYS A 60 3.05 -0.97 -1.95
C CYS A 60 4.04 -0.30 -0.98
N HIS A 61 3.94 -0.60 0.31
CA HIS A 61 4.79 -0.06 1.37
C HIS A 61 4.60 -0.89 2.64
N PRO A 62 5.52 -0.85 3.62
CA PRO A 62 5.39 -1.65 4.83
C PRO A 62 4.17 -1.27 5.68
N VAL A 63 3.77 -2.18 6.59
CA VAL A 63 2.71 -1.96 7.61
C VAL A 63 3.00 -0.72 8.45
N SER A 64 4.28 -0.50 8.78
CA SER A 64 4.79 0.66 9.53
C SER A 64 4.20 1.98 9.04
N ARG A 65 4.05 2.18 7.72
CA ARG A 65 3.49 3.42 7.16
C ARG A 65 2.12 3.76 7.72
N ALA A 66 1.27 2.76 7.87
CA ALA A 66 -0.08 2.94 8.39
C ALA A 66 -0.08 3.02 9.92
N VAL A 67 0.59 2.09 10.61
CA VAL A 67 0.58 2.04 12.08
C VAL A 67 1.32 3.20 12.74
N ASN A 68 2.26 3.82 12.03
CA ASN A 68 2.90 5.04 12.48
C ASN A 68 2.01 6.27 12.25
N SER A 69 1.00 6.25 11.39
CA SER A 69 0.22 7.45 11.09
C SER A 69 -0.63 7.94 12.28
N ASP A 70 -0.64 9.25 12.52
CA ASP A 70 -1.41 9.90 13.60
C ASP A 70 -2.85 10.23 13.17
N PHE A 71 -3.47 9.34 12.38
CA PHE A 71 -4.80 9.61 11.83
C PHE A 71 -5.90 9.27 12.84
N ASP A 72 -6.84 10.19 12.98
CA ASP A 72 -8.14 9.93 13.60
C ASP A 72 -9.05 9.08 12.69
N ALA A 73 -10.21 8.65 13.20
CA ALA A 73 -11.16 7.84 12.45
C ALA A 73 -11.62 8.52 11.13
N THR A 74 -11.88 9.82 11.16
CA THR A 74 -12.33 10.57 9.98
C THR A 74 -11.23 10.66 8.91
N GLN A 75 -9.99 10.86 9.34
CA GLN A 75 -8.80 10.86 8.49
C GLN A 75 -8.56 9.47 7.89
N TRP A 76 -8.67 8.40 8.68
CA TRP A 76 -8.55 7.02 8.19
C TRP A 76 -9.60 6.69 7.12
N LYS A 77 -10.87 7.06 7.35
CA LYS A 77 -11.94 6.82 6.37
C LYS A 77 -11.64 7.48 5.02
N ARG A 78 -11.13 8.71 5.03
CA ARG A 78 -10.71 9.41 3.80
C ARG A 78 -9.46 8.79 3.18
N TYR A 79 -8.51 8.38 4.00
CA TYR A 79 -7.24 7.80 3.54
C TYR A 79 -7.43 6.44 2.88
N MET A 80 -8.31 5.58 3.42
CA MET A 80 -8.64 4.29 2.81
C MET A 80 -9.23 4.46 1.42
N LYS A 81 -10.12 5.43 1.22
CA LYS A 81 -10.64 5.77 -0.12
C LYS A 81 -9.53 6.15 -1.11
N LYS A 82 -8.46 6.81 -0.64
CA LYS A 82 -7.30 7.13 -1.48
C LYS A 82 -6.49 5.87 -1.83
N MET A 83 -6.28 4.97 -0.88
CA MET A 83 -5.47 3.77 -1.09
C MET A 83 -6.14 2.77 -2.03
N ILE A 84 -7.44 2.52 -1.89
CA ILE A 84 -8.13 1.56 -2.77
C ILE A 84 -8.21 2.03 -4.23
N ARG A 85 -8.21 3.35 -4.45
CA ARG A 85 -8.17 3.96 -5.79
C ARG A 85 -6.80 3.88 -6.46
N ARG A 86 -5.75 3.45 -5.75
CA ARG A 86 -4.43 3.26 -6.36
C ARG A 86 -4.48 2.11 -7.36
N PRO A 87 -3.83 2.24 -8.53
CA PRO A 87 -3.66 1.13 -9.44
C PRO A 87 -3.10 -0.08 -8.71
N ASN A 88 -3.62 -1.27 -9.01
CA ASN A 88 -3.14 -2.54 -8.44
C ASN A 88 -3.28 -2.70 -6.92
N SER A 89 -4.08 -1.86 -6.23
CA SER A 89 -4.34 -1.99 -4.79
C SER A 89 -4.95 -3.35 -4.40
N GLY A 90 -5.74 -3.96 -5.30
CA GLY A 90 -6.35 -5.28 -5.12
C GLY A 90 -7.21 -5.40 -3.85
N THR A 91 -7.77 -4.29 -3.40
CA THR A 91 -8.61 -4.15 -2.20
C THR A 91 -9.95 -3.54 -2.61
N ASN A 92 -11.05 -4.24 -2.32
CA ASN A 92 -12.41 -3.76 -2.60
C ASN A 92 -12.98 -2.92 -1.44
N GLU A 93 -14.19 -2.37 -1.58
CA GLU A 93 -14.79 -1.48 -0.58
C GLU A 93 -15.12 -2.20 0.74
N GLU A 94 -15.59 -3.45 0.68
CA GLU A 94 -15.89 -4.26 1.88
C GLU A 94 -14.62 -4.56 2.68
N GLN A 95 -13.55 -4.98 2.00
CA GLN A 95 -12.24 -5.20 2.62
C GLN A 95 -11.69 -3.91 3.21
N ALA A 96 -11.88 -2.79 2.52
CA ALA A 96 -11.45 -1.48 3.02
C ALA A 96 -12.22 -1.06 4.28
N ALA A 97 -13.50 -1.42 4.39
CA ALA A 97 -14.31 -1.18 5.59
C ALA A 97 -13.80 -2.01 6.79
N GLU A 98 -13.48 -3.28 6.59
CA GLU A 98 -12.89 -4.14 7.64
C GLU A 98 -11.51 -3.63 8.09
N ILE A 99 -10.65 -3.22 7.14
CA ILE A 99 -9.35 -2.63 7.43
C ILE A 99 -9.50 -1.29 8.17
N TYR A 100 -10.49 -0.48 7.78
CA TYR A 100 -10.80 0.77 8.46
C TYR A 100 -11.18 0.54 9.93
N GLU A 101 -12.00 -0.46 10.23
CA GLU A 101 -12.40 -0.79 11.60
C GLU A 101 -11.22 -1.25 12.47
N PHE A 102 -10.23 -1.93 11.86
CA PHE A 102 -8.97 -2.21 12.53
C PHE A 102 -8.18 -0.94 12.83
N LEU A 103 -7.91 -0.11 11.82
CA LEU A 103 -7.11 1.12 11.97
C LEU A 103 -7.74 2.11 12.95
N LYS A 104 -9.08 2.23 12.94
CA LYS A 104 -9.84 3.04 13.91
C LYS A 104 -9.60 2.56 15.34
N SER A 105 -9.72 1.25 15.59
CA SER A 105 -9.51 0.66 16.91
C SER A 105 -8.04 0.70 17.35
N TYR A 106 -7.11 0.60 16.41
CA TYR A 106 -5.69 0.71 16.65
C TYR A 106 -5.32 2.14 17.08
N ALA A 107 -5.82 3.14 16.34
CA ALA A 107 -5.60 4.54 16.66
C ALA A 107 -6.17 4.93 18.03
N SER A 108 -7.36 4.43 18.39
CA SER A 108 -7.98 4.72 19.69
C SER A 108 -7.26 4.10 20.88
N ARG A 109 -6.46 3.03 20.65
CA ARG A 109 -5.60 2.39 21.66
C ARG A 109 -4.26 3.10 21.84
N GLY A 110 -4.05 4.15 21.05
CA GLY A 110 -2.83 4.91 21.06
C GLY A 110 -1.67 4.15 20.41
N GLY A 111 -1.69 3.99 19.08
CA GLY A 111 -0.57 3.42 18.31
C GLY A 111 0.81 4.03 18.66
N PRO A 112 1.92 3.45 18.15
CA PRO A 112 3.29 3.67 18.63
C PRO A 112 3.71 5.14 18.70
N ARG A 113 3.19 6.01 17.82
CA ARG A 113 3.47 7.45 17.87
C ARG A 113 2.65 8.27 18.86
N SER A 114 1.50 7.78 19.29
CA SER A 114 0.69 8.46 20.30
C SER A 114 1.13 8.15 21.74
N LEU A 115 1.85 7.04 21.97
CA LEU A 115 2.53 6.76 23.24
C LEU A 115 3.78 7.65 23.47
N GLY A 116 4.25 8.34 22.43
CA GLY A 116 5.37 9.29 22.50
C GLY A 116 4.97 10.75 22.72
N LYS A 117 3.67 11.07 22.81
CA LYS A 117 3.19 12.45 23.07
C LYS A 117 2.91 12.63 24.56
N SER A 118 3.98 12.68 25.36
CA SER A 118 3.91 13.44 26.61
C SER A 118 3.88 14.92 26.25
N SER A 119 2.86 15.60 26.75
CA SER A 119 2.53 17.02 26.59
C SER A 119 3.74 17.91 26.29
N ARG A 120 3.74 18.55 25.12
CA ARG A 120 4.43 19.82 24.88
C ARG A 120 3.48 20.75 24.13
#